data_AF-A0A2E5XSY0-F1
#
_entry.id   AF-A0A2E5XSY0-F1
#
_cell.length_a   1.000
_cell.length_b   1.000
_cell.length_c   1.000
_cell.angle_alpha   90.00
_cell.angle_beta   90.00
_cell.angle_gamma   90.00
#
_symmetry.space_group_name_H-M   'P 1'
#
loop_
_entity.id
_entity.type
_entity.pdbx_description
1 polymer ?
#
loop_
_entity_poly.entity_id
_entity_poly.type
_entity_poly.pdbx_seq_one_letter_code
_entity_poly.pdbx_strand_id
1 'polypeptide(L)'
;MQLNLSEKHKSYILKLTIAWFIYGFAVNVVGSCHLQMKMTKDGEYYVFYEQTESDIGDGYVSHYEYDVIIADSLTLFEAEEMINDCIQDKEQIMKKYGTVYNLKTGNSVIDILISIFILFLPVFLVFIIFKSELIK
;
A
#
# COMPACT_ATOMS: atom_id res chain seq x y z
N MET A 1 -33.14 8.04 -7.38
CA MET A 1 -32.63 9.13 -8.24
C MET A 1 -31.70 8.49 -9.27
N GLN A 2 -32.11 8.41 -10.53
CA GLN A 2 -31.26 7.85 -11.61
C GLN A 2 -30.46 9.00 -12.23
N LEU A 3 -29.13 8.92 -12.16
CA LEU A 3 -28.24 9.86 -12.83
C LEU A 3 -28.15 9.47 -14.30
N ASN A 4 -28.84 10.21 -15.17
CA ASN A 4 -28.86 9.96 -16.60
C ASN A 4 -27.59 10.57 -17.25
N LEU A 5 -26.46 9.87 -17.12
CA LEU A 5 -25.15 10.29 -17.66
C LEU A 5 -24.94 9.75 -19.07
N SER A 6 -24.42 10.59 -19.95
CA SER A 6 -23.98 10.17 -21.30
C SER A 6 -22.88 9.10 -21.22
N GLU A 7 -22.87 8.16 -22.18
CA GLU A 7 -21.84 7.10 -22.31
C GLU A 7 -20.39 7.62 -22.20
N LYS A 8 -20.11 8.81 -22.73
CA LYS A 8 -18.79 9.44 -22.58
C LYS A 8 -18.43 9.71 -21.12
N HIS A 9 -19.39 10.18 -20.33
CA HIS A 9 -19.19 10.47 -18.91
C HIS A 9 -19.02 9.20 -18.08
N LYS A 10 -19.76 8.13 -18.40
CA LYS A 10 -19.56 6.81 -17.76
C LYS A 10 -18.13 6.31 -17.97
N SER A 11 -17.60 6.41 -19.20
CA SER A 11 -16.23 6.03 -19.52
C SER A 11 -15.18 6.85 -18.77
N TYR A 12 -15.38 8.17 -18.62
CA TYR A 12 -14.49 9.03 -17.84
C TYR A 12 -14.47 8.66 -16.36
N ILE A 13 -15.63 8.41 -15.76
CA ILE A 13 -15.74 8.03 -14.34
C ILE A 13 -15.01 6.71 -14.11
N LEU A 14 -15.20 5.72 -14.98
CA LEU A 14 -14.50 4.44 -14.87
C LEU A 14 -12.97 4.61 -14.94
N LYS A 15 -12.46 5.40 -15.89
CA LYS A 15 -11.02 5.69 -15.99
C LYS A 15 -10.47 6.39 -14.76
N LEU A 16 -11.22 7.35 -14.21
CA LEU A 16 -10.84 8.08 -13.02
C LEU A 16 -10.78 7.16 -11.79
N THR A 17 -11.73 6.23 -11.66
CA THR A 17 -11.71 5.21 -10.61
C THR A 17 -10.51 4.26 -10.75
N ILE A 18 -10.20 3.80 -11.96
CA ILE A 18 -9.01 2.95 -12.20
C ILE A 18 -7.72 3.72 -11.85
N ALA A 19 -7.59 4.96 -12.30
CA ALA A 19 -6.44 5.80 -11.98
C ALA A 19 -6.28 6.02 -10.48
N TRP A 20 -7.40 6.18 -9.75
CA TRP A 20 -7.42 6.28 -8.30
C TRP A 20 -6.86 5.03 -7.61
N PHE A 21 -7.29 3.83 -8.04
CA PHE A 21 -6.78 2.57 -7.51
C PHE A 21 -5.29 2.38 -7.78
N ILE A 22 -4.83 2.65 -9.02
CA ILE A 22 -3.42 2.55 -9.39
C ILE A 22 -2.58 3.52 -8.57
N TYR A 23 -3.05 4.76 -8.39
CA TYR A 23 -2.39 5.76 -7.57
C TYR A 23 -2.28 5.31 -6.12
N GLY A 24 -3.38 4.82 -5.52
CA GLY A 24 -3.38 4.32 -4.15
C GLY A 24 -2.42 3.16 -3.94
N PHE A 25 -2.39 2.21 -4.88
CA PHE A 25 -1.46 1.09 -4.85
C PHE A 25 0.00 1.55 -4.96
N ALA A 26 0.31 2.42 -5.93
CA ALA A 26 1.67 2.93 -6.12
C ALA A 26 2.17 3.70 -4.89
N VAL A 27 1.33 4.54 -4.28
CA VAL A 27 1.68 5.26 -3.05
C VAL A 27 1.87 4.31 -1.87
N ASN A 28 1.09 3.23 -1.78
CA ASN A 28 1.25 2.24 -0.71
C ASN A 28 2.58 1.48 -0.83
N VAL A 29 2.92 1.02 -2.03
CA VAL A 29 4.17 0.27 -2.31
C VAL A 29 5.41 1.15 -2.14
N VAL A 30 5.36 2.40 -2.62
CA VAL A 30 6.50 3.32 -2.54
C VAL A 30 6.59 3.96 -1.14
N GLY A 31 5.48 4.05 -0.42
CA GLY A 31 5.38 4.58 0.95
C GLY A 31 5.54 3.53 2.05
N SER A 32 6.14 2.37 1.76
CA SER A 32 6.37 1.31 2.74
C SER A 32 7.86 1.07 2.96
N CYS A 33 8.25 0.92 4.23
CA CYS A 33 9.57 0.47 4.63
C CYS A 33 9.41 -0.95 5.18
N HIS A 34 10.00 -1.93 4.49
CA HIS A 34 9.95 -3.36 4.86
C HIS A 34 11.28 -3.86 5.41
N LEU A 35 12.23 -2.96 5.61
CA LEU A 35 13.54 -3.30 6.15
C LEU A 35 13.40 -3.66 7.63
N GLN A 36 14.07 -4.74 8.00
CA GLN A 36 14.22 -5.24 9.35
C GLN A 36 15.69 -5.47 9.63
N MET A 37 16.07 -5.52 10.91
CA MET A 37 17.43 -5.84 11.32
C MET A 37 17.46 -6.97 12.34
N LYS A 38 18.50 -7.80 12.31
CA LYS A 38 18.76 -8.87 13.28
C LYS A 38 20.23 -8.91 13.64
N MET A 39 20.53 -9.31 14.88
CA MET A 39 21.90 -9.52 15.35
C MET A 39 22.34 -10.96 15.03
N THR A 40 23.53 -11.10 14.49
CA THR A 40 24.22 -12.37 14.27
C THR A 40 24.76 -12.93 15.59
N LYS A 41 25.22 -14.19 15.56
CA LYS A 41 25.82 -14.84 16.73
C LYS A 41 27.14 -14.19 17.17
N ASP A 42 27.83 -13.54 16.24
CA ASP A 42 29.13 -12.90 16.46
C ASP A 42 29.00 -11.44 16.92
N GLY A 43 27.77 -10.93 17.08
CA GLY A 43 27.47 -9.58 17.58
C GLY A 43 27.35 -8.51 16.52
N GLU A 44 27.55 -8.85 15.25
CA GLU A 44 27.31 -7.97 14.10
C GLU A 44 25.82 -7.97 13.72
N TYR A 45 25.36 -6.94 13.02
CA TYR A 45 23.98 -6.80 12.56
C TYR A 45 23.88 -7.00 11.05
N TYR A 46 22.71 -7.47 10.60
CA TYR A 46 22.35 -7.48 9.19
C TYR A 46 20.96 -6.89 8.99
N VAL A 47 20.76 -6.25 7.85
CA VAL A 47 19.49 -5.67 7.41
C VAL A 47 18.92 -6.52 6.29
N PHE A 48 17.64 -6.85 6.38
CA PHE A 48 16.94 -7.71 5.44
C PHE A 48 15.52 -7.23 5.20
N TYR A 49 14.88 -7.74 4.15
CA TYR A 49 13.42 -7.73 4.04
C TYR A 49 12.92 -9.17 3.90
N GLU A 50 11.71 -9.40 4.39
CA GLU A 50 11.07 -10.70 4.30
C GLU A 50 10.42 -10.85 2.92
N GLN A 51 10.77 -11.92 2.21
CA GLN A 51 10.15 -12.25 0.94
C GLN A 51 9.39 -13.57 1.09
N THR A 52 8.12 -13.54 0.71
CA THR A 52 7.32 -14.76 0.58
C THR A 52 7.37 -15.19 -0.88
N GLU A 53 7.93 -16.37 -1.12
CA GLU A 53 7.84 -17.03 -2.41
C GLU A 53 6.77 -18.12 -2.36
N SER A 54 5.91 -18.15 -3.37
CA SER A 54 4.88 -19.16 -3.50
C SER A 54 5.23 -20.05 -4.68
N ASP A 55 5.62 -21.29 -4.40
CA ASP A 55 5.79 -22.30 -5.44
C ASP A 55 4.46 -23.04 -5.64
N ILE A 56 4.04 -23.13 -6.91
CA ILE A 56 2.88 -23.94 -7.30
C ILE A 56 3.42 -25.23 -7.91
N GLY A 57 3.64 -26.23 -7.05
CA GLY A 57 4.03 -27.59 -7.44
C GLY A 57 2.92 -28.59 -7.10
N ASP A 58 2.67 -29.54 -8.00
CA ASP A 58 1.81 -30.73 -7.81
C ASP A 58 0.48 -30.54 -7.04
N GLY A 59 -0.16 -29.38 -7.24
CA GLY A 59 -1.49 -29.09 -6.67
C GLY A 59 -1.49 -28.56 -5.23
N TYR A 60 -0.33 -28.31 -4.62
CA TYR A 60 -0.22 -27.67 -3.31
C TYR A 60 0.54 -26.34 -3.42
N VAL A 61 0.01 -25.29 -2.80
CA VAL A 61 0.72 -24.01 -2.65
C VAL A 61 1.59 -24.11 -1.40
N SER A 62 2.91 -24.14 -1.59
CA SER A 62 3.88 -24.02 -0.50
C SER A 62 4.35 -22.58 -0.41
N HIS A 63 4.23 -21.99 0.79
CA HIS A 63 4.75 -20.66 1.10
C HIS A 63 6.09 -20.81 1.82
N TYR A 64 7.14 -20.24 1.22
CA TYR A 64 8.45 -20.14 1.84
C TYR A 64 8.68 -18.68 2.21
N GLU A 65 8.93 -18.43 3.49
CA GLU A 65 9.38 -17.14 4.01
C GLU A 65 10.90 -17.19 4.17
N TYR A 66 11.60 -16.30 3.50
CA TYR A 66 13.05 -16.15 3.67
C TYR A 66 13.47 -14.69 3.75
N ASP A 67 14.53 -14.47 4.52
CA ASP A 67 15.14 -13.16 4.72
C ASP A 67 16.07 -12.86 3.53
N VAL A 68 15.75 -11.84 2.73
CA VAL A 68 16.67 -11.32 1.71
C VAL A 68 17.59 -10.30 2.35
N ILE A 69 18.85 -10.68 2.51
CA ILE A 69 19.87 -9.83 3.12
C ILE A 69 20.27 -8.73 2.14
N ILE A 70 20.18 -7.49 2.60
CA ILE A 70 20.56 -6.28 1.84
C ILE A 70 21.98 -5.86 2.21
N ALA A 71 22.31 -5.97 3.49
CA ALA A 71 23.62 -5.65 4.04
C ALA A 71 23.87 -6.50 5.29
N ASP A 72 25.10 -6.97 5.45
CA ASP A 72 25.57 -7.78 6.58
C ASP A 72 26.83 -7.18 7.22
N SER A 73 27.27 -7.79 8.32
CA SER A 73 28.45 -7.37 9.09
C SER A 73 28.46 -5.89 9.49
N LEU A 74 27.29 -5.36 9.82
CA LEU A 74 27.10 -3.98 10.24
C LEU A 74 27.30 -3.83 11.75
N THR A 75 27.75 -2.64 12.15
CA THR A 75 27.56 -2.19 13.53
C THR A 75 26.08 -1.90 13.81
N LEU A 76 25.69 -1.89 15.09
CA LEU A 76 24.33 -1.49 15.47
C LEU A 76 23.97 -0.10 14.92
N PHE A 77 24.92 0.84 14.97
CA PHE A 77 24.71 2.20 14.50
C PHE A 77 24.42 2.25 13.00
N GLU A 78 25.20 1.54 12.18
CA GLU A 78 25.00 1.48 10.72
C GLU A 78 23.67 0.80 10.35
N ALA A 79 23.31 -0.27 11.06
CA ALA A 79 22.02 -0.94 10.84
C ALA A 79 20.84 -0.02 11.21
N GLU A 80 20.93 0.69 12.34
CA GLU A 80 19.91 1.67 12.75
C GLU A 80 19.81 2.85 11.77
N GLU A 81 20.93 3.35 11.25
CA GLU A 81 20.96 4.40 10.24
C GLU A 81 20.20 3.98 8.98
N MET A 82 20.48 2.78 8.44
CA MET A 82 19.77 2.26 7.26
C MET A 82 18.26 2.13 7.48
N ILE A 83 17.83 1.64 8.66
CA ILE A 83 16.40 1.51 8.99
C ILE A 83 15.76 2.89 9.11
N ASN A 84 16.43 3.84 9.76
CA ASN A 84 15.93 5.19 9.94
C ASN A 84 15.80 5.96 8.62
N ASP A 85 16.77 5.82 7.72
CA ASP A 85 16.71 6.42 6.38
C ASP A 85 15.50 5.91 5.59
N CYS A 86 15.26 4.59 5.63
CA CYS A 86 14.08 3.99 5.01
C CYS A 86 12.76 4.49 5.60
N ILE A 87 12.70 4.70 6.93
CA ILE A 87 11.53 5.29 7.60
C ILE A 87 11.35 6.76 7.17
N GLN A 88 12.42 7.54 7.11
CA GLN A 88 12.37 8.94 6.72
C GLN A 88 11.91 9.11 5.26
N ASP A 89 12.44 8.31 4.34
CA ASP A 89 12.03 8.33 2.93
C ASP A 89 10.55 8.00 2.78
N LYS A 90 10.09 6.96 3.49
CA LYS A 90 8.66 6.63 3.60
C LYS A 90 7.85 7.82 4.09
N GLU A 91 8.26 8.47 5.17
CA GLU A 91 7.52 9.61 5.74
C GLU A 91 7.45 10.78 4.77
N GLN A 92 8.53 11.06 4.03
CA GLN A 92 8.55 12.11 3.01
C GLN A 92 7.60 11.80 1.85
N ILE A 93 7.58 10.55 1.36
CA ILE A 93 6.68 10.09 0.31
C ILE A 93 5.22 10.17 0.78
N MET A 94 4.93 9.69 1.98
CA MET A 94 3.58 9.72 2.57
C MET A 94 3.11 11.15 2.88
N LYS A 95 4.03 12.07 3.17
CA LYS A 95 3.71 13.49 3.33
C LYS A 95 3.38 14.16 2.00
N LYS A 96 4.15 13.86 0.94
CA LYS A 96 4.03 14.51 -0.38
C LYS A 96 2.91 13.93 -1.25
N TYR A 97 2.74 12.61 -1.25
CA TYR A 97 1.81 11.90 -2.12
C TYR A 97 0.72 11.15 -1.35
N GLY A 98 1.00 10.79 -0.10
CA GLY A 98 0.05 10.14 0.78
C GLY A 98 -1.01 11.07 1.39
N THR A 99 -1.11 12.34 0.98
CA THR A 99 -2.00 13.35 1.57
C THR A 99 -3.48 12.94 1.60
N VAL A 100 -3.91 12.09 0.64
CA VAL A 100 -5.26 11.50 0.59
C VAL A 100 -5.47 10.44 1.69
N TYR A 101 -4.39 9.78 2.13
CA TYR A 101 -4.37 8.70 3.11
C TYR A 101 -3.82 9.12 4.47
N ASN A 102 -3.20 10.30 4.56
CA ASN A 102 -2.54 10.84 5.75
C ASN A 102 -3.35 12.01 6.33
N LEU A 103 -4.65 11.77 6.53
CA LEU A 103 -5.52 12.67 7.29
C LEU A 103 -5.21 12.50 8.78
N LYS A 104 -4.11 13.10 9.24
CA LYS A 104 -3.84 13.21 10.68
C LYS A 104 -4.75 14.27 11.28
N THR A 105 -5.96 13.87 11.69
CA THR A 105 -6.88 14.72 12.48
C THR A 105 -6.84 14.29 13.95
N GLY A 106 -5.64 14.31 14.56
CA GLY A 106 -5.44 14.50 16.00
C GLY A 106 -5.98 13.44 16.98
N ASN A 107 -6.51 12.30 16.51
CA ASN A 107 -7.23 11.21 17.21
C ASN A 107 -8.75 11.32 17.05
N SER A 108 -9.34 10.39 16.30
CA SER A 108 -10.74 9.97 16.45
C SER A 108 -11.06 8.87 15.43
N VAL A 109 -11.95 7.94 15.76
CA VAL A 109 -12.60 6.99 14.83
C VAL A 109 -13.07 7.66 13.53
N ILE A 110 -13.33 8.97 13.57
CA ILE A 110 -13.63 9.83 12.42
C ILE A 110 -12.56 9.75 11.32
N ASP A 111 -11.28 9.67 11.66
CA ASP A 111 -10.18 9.63 10.68
C ASP A 111 -10.21 8.32 9.88
N ILE A 112 -10.53 7.22 10.57
CA ILE A 112 -10.72 5.90 9.97
C ILE A 112 -11.97 5.92 9.09
N LEU A 113 -13.08 6.50 9.56
CA LEU A 113 -14.32 6.59 8.79
C LEU A 113 -14.16 7.44 7.52
N ILE A 114 -13.46 8.58 7.59
CA ILE A 114 -13.17 9.42 6.42
C ILE A 114 -12.27 8.68 5.44
N SER A 115 -11.24 7.99 5.92
CA SER A 115 -10.33 7.21 5.07
C SER A 115 -11.06 6.08 4.36
N ILE A 116 -11.93 5.35 5.07
CA ILE A 116 -12.83 4.35 4.50
C ILE A 116 -13.74 5.01 3.47
N PHE A 117 -14.39 6.12 3.81
CA PHE A 117 -15.30 6.81 2.90
C PHE A 117 -14.61 7.26 1.61
N ILE A 118 -13.42 7.84 1.67
CA ILE A 118 -12.63 8.26 0.51
C ILE A 118 -12.20 7.06 -0.35
N LEU A 119 -11.87 5.91 0.26
CA LEU A 119 -11.55 4.67 -0.45
C LEU A 119 -12.77 4.05 -1.15
N PHE A 120 -13.94 4.07 -0.50
CA PHE A 120 -15.14 3.40 -1.00
C PHE A 120 -16.07 4.29 -1.85
N LEU A 121 -15.97 5.62 -1.77
CA LEU A 121 -16.78 6.55 -2.56
C LEU A 121 -16.63 6.29 -4.08
N PRO A 122 -15.43 6.12 -4.66
CA PRO A 122 -15.29 5.87 -6.10
C PRO A 122 -15.93 4.54 -6.51
N VAL A 123 -15.78 3.50 -5.68
CA VAL A 123 -16.39 2.17 -5.91
C VAL A 123 -17.91 2.27 -5.85
N PHE A 124 -18.43 2.99 -4.86
CA PHE A 124 -19.86 3.22 -4.70
C PHE A 124 -20.46 4.02 -5.86
N LEU A 125 -19.75 5.01 -6.38
CA LEU A 125 -20.16 5.76 -7.58
C LEU A 125 -20.22 4.88 -8.81
N VAL A 126 -19.21 4.02 -9.04
CA VAL A 126 -19.25 3.02 -10.11
C VAL A 126 -20.46 2.09 -9.92
N PHE A 127 -20.68 1.57 -8.71
CA PHE A 127 -21.83 0.71 -8.43
C PHE A 127 -23.16 1.40 -8.75
N ILE A 128 -23.38 2.65 -8.31
CA ILE A 128 -24.61 3.40 -8.62
C ILE A 128 -24.81 3.59 -10.13
N ILE A 129 -23.74 3.91 -10.86
CA ILE A 129 -23.80 4.24 -12.29
C ILE A 129 -24.07 2.99 -13.13
N PHE A 130 -23.46 1.85 -12.78
CA PHE A 130 -23.56 0.60 -13.54
C PHE A 130 -24.61 -0.39 -12.99
N LYS A 131 -25.24 -0.11 -11.84
CA LYS A 131 -26.35 -0.93 -11.29
C LYS A 131 -27.50 -1.10 -12.28
N SER A 132 -27.75 -0.13 -13.15
CA SER A 132 -28.79 -0.20 -14.19
C SER A 132 -28.45 -1.18 -15.33
N GLU A 133 -27.19 -1.58 -15.49
CA GLU A 133 -26.74 -2.55 -16.49
C GLU A 133 -26.64 -3.98 -15.93
N LEU A 134 -26.43 -4.12 -14.61
CA LEU A 134 -26.37 -5.41 -13.90
C LEU A 134 -27.74 -6.02 -13.57
N ILE A 135 -28.81 -5.22 -13.58
CA ILE A 135 -30.20 -5.70 -13.41
C ILE A 135 -30.85 -5.71 -14.80
N LYS A 136 -30.49 -6.69 -15.61
CA LYS A 136 -31.17 -7.06 -16.86
C LYS A 136 -31.33 -8.57 -16.91
#